data_AF-A0A9D1EQT0-F1
#
_entry.id   AF-A0A9D1EQT0-F1
#
_cell.length_a   1.000
_cell.length_b   1.000
_cell.length_c   1.000
_cell.angle_alpha   90.00
_cell.angle_beta   90.00
_cell.angle_gamma   90.00
#
_symmetry.space_group_name_H-M   'P 1'
#
loop_
_entity.id
_entity.type
_entity.pdbx_description
1 polymer ?
#
loop_
_entity_poly.entity_id
_entity_poly.type
_entity_poly.pdbx_seq_one_letter_code
_entity_poly.pdbx_strand_id
1 'polypeptide(L)'
;MFFPSTEFFHRKEKEPLPARKSSVGCEGRTSVSALKAAGSLTLEAACILPLFLWAVLAILYFADAAAVQARVAGGIHSAVRELAIAAAAAEMTGREDGESLGLAGNVLSSVYARELILRRTGTLPEDLFPAGLRLTGSEFLENEMIDLKVSADLRIPVPFLNIQIPGLWQRGYVRAWTGRSAGDGSASEDNGDGIGLVYVTANGTVYHKDPACTHIRLSIRQVLTNRVETLRSADGSKYYPCSCCDGSEASVYITKEGKRYHGSRECRALKRSVRIARKEEVLGMRACSKCG
;
A
#
# COMPACT_ATOMS: atom_id res chain seq x y z
N MET A 1 17.88 48.28 89.22
CA MET A 1 18.56 47.21 88.47
C MET A 1 19.48 46.52 89.46
N PHE A 2 19.07 45.36 89.96
CA PHE A 2 19.69 44.70 91.11
C PHE A 2 20.58 43.54 90.64
N PHE A 3 21.87 43.61 90.95
CA PHE A 3 22.64 42.41 91.31
C PHE A 3 22.32 42.07 92.78
N PRO A 4 22.31 40.78 93.16
CA PRO A 4 23.43 40.31 93.98
C PRO A 4 23.87 38.84 93.77
N SER A 5 25.18 38.68 94.01
CA SER A 5 26.02 37.63 94.61
C SER A 5 25.43 36.37 95.30
N THR A 6 26.14 35.24 95.07
CA THR A 6 26.62 34.18 96.02
C THR A 6 25.54 33.32 96.75
N GLU A 7 25.65 32.02 97.06
CA GLU A 7 26.74 31.09 97.38
C GLU A 7 26.38 29.61 97.06
N PHE A 8 27.44 28.80 97.02
CA PHE A 8 27.67 27.37 97.21
C PHE A 8 26.69 26.40 97.94
N PHE A 9 26.98 25.12 97.67
CA PHE A 9 27.02 23.92 98.55
C PHE A 9 26.02 22.76 98.30
N HIS A 10 26.54 21.76 97.58
CA HIS A 10 26.66 20.32 97.90
C HIS A 10 25.47 19.36 98.05
N ARG A 11 25.84 18.09 97.76
CA ARG A 11 25.30 16.78 98.15
C ARG A 11 24.26 16.18 97.19
N LYS A 12 24.29 14.89 96.84
CA LYS A 12 24.93 13.71 97.46
C LYS A 12 24.95 12.59 96.40
N GLU A 13 26.09 11.98 96.14
CA GLU A 13 26.17 10.72 95.39
C GLU A 13 25.39 9.63 96.13
N LYS A 14 24.63 8.82 95.37
CA LYS A 14 24.15 7.52 95.81
C LYS A 14 24.66 6.48 94.82
N GLU A 15 25.49 5.58 95.33
CA GLU A 15 26.02 4.39 94.68
C GLU A 15 24.92 3.45 94.15
N PRO A 16 25.24 2.60 93.16
CA PRO A 16 24.27 1.84 92.39
C PRO A 16 23.72 0.60 93.12
N LEU A 17 22.45 0.26 92.86
CA LEU A 17 21.86 -1.02 93.26
C LEU A 17 22.31 -2.15 92.33
N PRO A 18 22.48 -3.39 92.85
CA PRO A 18 23.25 -4.44 92.19
C PRO A 18 22.52 -5.13 91.03
N ALA A 19 23.33 -5.55 90.04
CA ALA A 19 22.94 -6.27 88.85
C ALA A 19 22.30 -7.63 89.16
N ARG A 20 21.06 -7.84 88.69
CA ARG A 20 20.45 -9.17 88.60
C ARG A 20 20.95 -9.85 87.32
N LYS A 21 21.91 -10.77 87.49
CA LYS A 21 22.30 -11.73 86.44
C LYS A 21 21.17 -12.73 86.22
N SER A 22 20.59 -12.72 85.02
CA SER A 22 19.87 -13.87 84.47
C SER A 22 20.60 -14.30 83.20
N SER A 23 21.37 -15.37 83.32
CA SER A 23 21.97 -16.11 82.23
C SER A 23 20.87 -16.88 81.48
N VAL A 24 20.61 -16.54 80.23
CA VAL A 24 19.84 -17.39 79.33
C VAL A 24 20.56 -17.47 77.98
N GLY A 25 21.04 -18.68 77.68
CA GLY A 25 21.18 -19.27 76.35
C GLY A 25 21.89 -18.46 75.28
N CYS A 26 23.20 -18.65 75.15
CA CYS A 26 23.90 -18.36 73.90
C CYS A 26 23.64 -19.53 72.93
N GLU A 27 22.55 -19.47 72.19
CA GLU A 27 22.44 -20.21 70.93
C GLU A 27 23.14 -19.39 69.86
N GLY A 28 24.19 -19.98 69.29
CA GLY A 28 25.06 -19.38 68.28
C GLY A 28 24.27 -18.96 67.04
N ARG A 29 23.75 -17.74 67.05
CA ARG A 29 23.59 -16.96 65.84
C ARG A 29 24.98 -16.48 65.46
N THR A 30 25.56 -17.08 64.43
CA THR A 30 26.57 -16.42 63.61
C THR A 30 25.93 -15.13 63.08
N SER A 31 26.07 -14.07 63.87
CA SER A 31 26.04 -12.70 63.42
C SER A 31 27.21 -12.56 62.45
N VAL A 32 27.00 -12.97 61.20
CA VAL A 32 27.69 -12.33 60.10
C VAL A 32 27.16 -10.92 60.12
N SER A 33 27.99 -10.06 60.66
CA SER A 33 27.83 -8.62 60.74
C SER A 33 27.02 -8.14 59.57
N ALA A 34 25.76 -7.76 59.84
CA ALA A 34 25.08 -6.79 59.03
C ALA A 34 25.90 -5.50 59.20
N LEU A 35 26.96 -5.40 58.39
CA LEU A 35 27.53 -4.13 57.99
C LEU A 35 26.30 -3.37 57.50
N LYS A 36 25.80 -2.45 58.32
CA LYS A 36 24.67 -1.60 57.96
C LYS A 36 25.14 -0.83 56.72
N ALA A 37 24.83 -1.39 55.54
CA ALA A 37 25.14 -0.79 54.27
C ALA A 37 24.16 0.36 54.09
N ALA A 38 24.42 1.47 54.77
CA ALA A 38 23.68 2.72 54.66
C ALA A 38 23.83 3.39 53.27
N GLY A 39 24.25 2.62 52.26
CA GLY A 39 24.43 3.03 50.87
C GLY A 39 24.21 1.93 49.83
N SER A 40 23.71 0.72 50.16
CA SER A 40 23.42 -0.28 49.10
C SER A 40 22.28 0.20 48.20
N LEU A 41 21.24 0.83 48.78
CA LEU A 41 20.11 1.40 48.04
C LEU A 41 20.53 2.46 47.02
N THR A 42 21.54 3.29 47.33
CA THR A 42 22.05 4.31 46.41
C THR A 42 22.98 3.70 45.35
N LEU A 43 23.74 2.66 45.70
CA LEU A 43 24.65 1.97 44.77
C LEU A 43 23.88 1.10 43.77
N GLU A 44 22.83 0.41 44.22
CA GLU A 44 21.89 -0.31 43.36
C GLU A 44 21.16 0.66 42.41
N ALA A 45 20.66 1.79 42.92
CA ALA A 45 20.03 2.82 42.08
C ALA A 45 21.00 3.45 41.08
N ALA A 46 22.27 3.67 41.45
CA ALA A 46 23.30 4.23 40.57
C ALA A 46 23.64 3.31 39.38
N CYS A 47 23.45 2.00 39.51
CA CYS A 47 23.62 1.04 38.42
C CYS A 47 22.32 0.82 37.61
N ILE A 48 21.16 0.81 38.26
CA ILE A 48 19.87 0.55 37.61
C ILE A 48 19.40 1.75 36.78
N LEU A 49 19.59 2.98 37.27
CA LEU A 49 19.10 4.19 36.60
C LEU A 49 19.72 4.38 35.20
N PRO A 50 21.04 4.24 34.98
CA PRO A 50 21.62 4.33 33.63
C PRO A 50 21.09 3.25 32.67
N LEU A 51 20.90 2.02 33.15
CA LEU A 51 20.33 0.93 32.33
C LEU A 51 18.88 1.23 31.94
N PHE A 52 18.09 1.72 32.90
CA PHE A 52 16.71 2.15 32.64
C PHE A 52 16.65 3.29 31.63
N LEU A 53 17.48 4.33 31.80
CA LEU A 53 17.55 5.44 30.85
C LEU A 53 18.00 4.98 29.46
N TRP A 54 18.96 4.07 29.37
CA TRP A 54 19.38 3.50 28.10
C TRP A 54 18.26 2.71 27.43
N ALA A 55 17.47 1.95 28.21
CA ALA A 55 16.30 1.25 27.68
C ALA A 55 15.22 2.21 27.17
N VAL A 56 14.94 3.30 27.90
CA VAL A 56 13.99 4.33 27.46
C VAL A 56 14.49 5.00 26.17
N LEU A 57 15.76 5.39 26.11
CA LEU A 57 16.37 5.97 24.90
C LEU A 57 16.32 5.00 23.72
N ALA A 58 16.59 3.71 23.94
CA ALA A 58 16.50 2.69 22.91
C ALA A 58 15.07 2.58 22.33
N ILE A 59 14.05 2.65 23.18
CA ILE A 59 12.64 2.66 22.75
C ILE A 59 12.31 3.92 21.95
N LEU A 60 12.80 5.10 22.38
CA LEU A 60 12.57 6.36 21.67
C LEU A 60 13.26 6.36 20.29
N TYR A 61 14.53 5.95 20.21
CA TYR A 61 15.23 5.83 18.93
C TYR A 61 14.59 4.80 18.01
N PHE A 62 14.09 3.70 18.55
CA PHE A 62 13.33 2.72 17.77
C PHE A 62 12.03 3.33 17.22
N ALA A 63 11.30 4.07 18.03
CA ALA A 63 10.07 4.75 17.61
C ALA A 63 10.35 5.79 16.50
N ASP A 64 11.42 6.57 16.63
CA ASP A 64 11.84 7.54 15.62
C ASP A 64 12.26 6.85 14.32
N ALA A 65 13.05 5.78 14.41
CA ALA A 65 13.43 4.98 13.25
C ALA A 65 12.18 4.41 12.55
N ALA A 66 11.25 3.80 13.30
CA ALA A 66 10.00 3.26 12.77
C ALA A 66 9.13 4.34 12.12
N ALA A 67 9.05 5.54 12.73
CA ALA A 67 8.33 6.67 12.17
C ALA A 67 8.94 7.12 10.83
N VAL A 68 10.27 7.17 10.71
CA VAL A 68 10.96 7.46 9.44
C VAL A 68 10.69 6.36 8.42
N GLN A 69 10.76 5.08 8.81
CA GLN A 69 10.45 3.95 7.91
C GLN A 69 9.03 4.03 7.35
N ALA A 70 8.05 4.41 8.17
CA ALA A 70 6.67 4.59 7.74
C ALA A 70 6.50 5.78 6.77
N ARG A 71 7.18 6.91 7.04
CA ARG A 71 7.17 8.07 6.13
C ARG A 71 7.82 7.75 4.79
N VAL A 72 8.98 7.07 4.79
CA VAL A 72 9.67 6.66 3.57
C VAL A 72 8.81 5.67 2.78
N ALA A 73 8.19 4.68 3.43
CA ALA A 73 7.29 3.74 2.76
C ALA A 73 6.09 4.47 2.11
N GLY A 74 5.46 5.41 2.83
CA GLY A 74 4.41 6.25 2.29
C GLY A 74 4.87 7.14 1.12
N GLY A 75 6.10 7.66 1.21
CA GLY A 75 6.74 8.43 0.14
C GLY A 75 7.00 7.60 -1.11
N ILE A 76 7.52 6.38 -0.96
CA ILE A 76 7.71 5.41 -2.05
C ILE A 76 6.38 5.11 -2.73
N HIS A 77 5.33 4.74 -1.98
CA HIS A 77 4.03 4.44 -2.58
C HIS A 77 3.43 5.62 -3.35
N SER A 78 3.59 6.83 -2.81
CA SER A 78 3.13 8.05 -3.49
C SER A 78 3.94 8.30 -4.77
N ALA A 79 5.27 8.17 -4.69
CA ALA A 79 6.18 8.36 -5.81
C ALA A 79 5.92 7.36 -6.94
N VAL A 80 5.80 6.08 -6.61
CA VAL A 80 5.51 5.03 -7.60
C VAL A 80 4.17 5.28 -8.31
N ARG A 81 3.14 5.75 -7.58
CA ARG A 81 1.85 6.09 -8.19
C ARG A 81 1.98 7.25 -9.18
N GLU A 82 2.69 8.30 -8.80
CA GLU A 82 2.91 9.46 -9.68
C GLU A 82 3.74 9.08 -10.91
N LEU A 83 4.79 8.27 -10.74
CA LEU A 83 5.58 7.74 -11.85
C LEU A 83 4.73 6.85 -12.78
N ALA A 84 3.83 6.03 -12.24
CA ALA A 84 2.92 5.20 -13.04
C ALA A 84 1.96 6.05 -13.89
N ILE A 85 1.47 7.16 -13.35
CA ILE A 85 0.63 8.14 -14.09
C ILE A 85 1.48 8.87 -15.13
N ALA A 86 2.69 9.28 -14.77
CA ALA A 86 3.58 10.01 -15.67
C ALA A 86 4.03 9.13 -16.85
N ALA A 87 4.25 7.83 -16.61
CA ALA A 87 4.47 6.84 -17.66
C ALA A 87 3.27 6.72 -18.61
N ALA A 88 2.04 6.70 -18.09
CA ALA A 88 0.84 6.68 -18.91
C ALA A 88 0.70 7.95 -19.77
N ALA A 89 1.00 9.12 -19.20
CA ALA A 89 0.98 10.38 -19.94
C ALA A 89 2.04 10.40 -21.06
N ALA A 90 3.25 9.90 -20.77
CA ALA A 90 4.33 9.81 -21.76
C ALA A 90 3.96 8.91 -22.94
N GLU A 91 3.27 7.80 -22.70
CA GLU A 91 2.84 6.90 -23.77
C GLU A 91 1.72 7.51 -24.64
N MET A 92 0.77 8.22 -24.02
CA MET A 92 -0.29 8.93 -24.77
C MET A 92 0.31 9.99 -25.72
N THR A 93 1.36 10.69 -25.29
CA THR A 93 2.07 11.68 -26.13
C THR A 93 2.99 11.04 -27.16
N GLY A 94 3.59 9.88 -26.87
CA GLY A 94 4.46 9.15 -27.80
C GLY A 94 3.72 8.45 -28.94
N ARG A 95 2.38 8.42 -28.91
CA ARG A 95 1.55 7.82 -29.95
C ARG A 95 1.20 8.77 -31.09
N GLU A 96 1.43 10.08 -30.92
CA GLU A 96 1.15 11.09 -31.95
C GLU A 96 2.39 11.42 -32.79
N ASP A 97 3.59 11.39 -32.21
CA ASP A 97 4.82 11.75 -32.93
C ASP A 97 5.89 10.65 -32.79
N GLY A 98 6.24 10.01 -33.90
CA GLY A 98 7.31 9.01 -34.02
C GLY A 98 8.72 9.58 -33.85
N GLU A 99 8.90 10.57 -32.99
CA GLU A 99 10.18 11.17 -32.63
C GLU A 99 10.36 11.09 -31.12
N SER A 100 11.32 10.25 -30.72
CA SER A 100 11.80 10.11 -29.35
C SER A 100 12.44 11.42 -28.87
N LEU A 101 11.62 12.43 -28.56
CA LEU A 101 12.08 13.71 -28.05
C LEU A 101 12.45 13.58 -26.56
N GLY A 102 13.75 13.76 -26.28
CA GLY A 102 14.42 13.64 -24.99
C GLY A 102 13.99 14.61 -23.87
N LEU A 103 12.74 15.07 -23.86
CA LEU A 103 12.11 15.78 -22.75
C LEU A 103 11.31 14.81 -21.84
N ALA A 104 10.90 13.65 -22.35
CA ALA A 104 10.29 12.58 -21.54
C ALA A 104 11.30 11.80 -20.67
N GLY A 105 12.60 11.85 -21.00
CA GLY A 105 13.64 11.08 -20.32
C GLY A 105 13.91 11.47 -18.86
N ASN A 106 13.51 12.67 -18.43
CA ASN A 106 13.67 13.11 -17.04
C ASN A 106 12.51 12.68 -16.12
N VAL A 107 11.35 12.35 -16.70
CA VAL A 107 10.12 12.02 -15.96
C VAL A 107 10.24 10.68 -15.23
N LEU A 108 11.07 9.77 -15.74
CA LEU A 108 11.29 8.44 -15.19
C LEU A 108 12.77 8.23 -14.86
N SER A 109 13.32 9.14 -14.05
CA SER A 109 14.69 9.07 -13.57
C SER A 109 14.77 8.80 -12.07
N SER A 110 15.87 8.19 -11.62
CA SER A 110 16.15 7.97 -10.19
C SER A 110 16.24 9.28 -9.40
N VAL A 111 16.72 10.36 -10.04
CA VAL A 111 16.79 11.70 -9.43
C VAL A 111 15.38 12.25 -9.18
N TYR A 112 14.50 12.16 -10.17
CA TYR A 112 13.12 12.61 -10.04
C TYR A 112 12.34 11.78 -9.02
N ALA A 113 12.50 10.45 -9.05
CA ALA A 113 11.88 9.55 -8.06
C ALA A 113 12.34 9.86 -6.63
N ARG A 114 13.64 10.16 -6.43
CA ARG A 114 14.18 10.57 -5.13
C ARG A 114 13.54 11.86 -4.64
N GLU A 115 13.40 12.85 -5.52
CA GLU A 115 12.77 14.13 -5.21
C GLU A 115 11.31 13.94 -4.78
N LEU A 116 10.53 13.11 -5.48
CA LEU A 116 9.15 12.78 -5.07
C LEU A 116 9.09 12.16 -3.67
N ILE A 117 9.98 11.20 -3.38
CA ILE A 117 10.01 10.53 -2.08
C ILE A 117 10.33 11.54 -0.98
N LEU A 118 11.32 12.41 -1.19
CA LEU A 118 11.72 13.42 -0.20
C LEU A 118 10.64 14.47 0.03
N ARG A 119 9.92 14.91 -1.01
CA ARG A 119 8.78 15.83 -0.87
C ARG A 119 7.71 15.30 0.08
N ARG A 120 7.48 13.99 0.09
CA ARG A 120 6.48 13.37 0.97
C ARG A 120 7.03 12.95 2.33
N THR A 121 8.28 12.48 2.37
CA THR A 121 8.96 12.04 3.59
C THR A 121 9.29 13.22 4.51
N GLY A 122 9.56 14.38 3.93
CA GLY A 122 10.07 15.55 4.62
C GLY A 122 11.58 15.46 4.88
N THR A 123 12.08 16.33 5.76
CA THR A 123 13.49 16.31 6.17
C THR A 123 13.77 15.06 7.02
N LEU A 124 14.82 14.33 6.65
CA LEU A 124 15.31 13.21 7.43
C LEU A 124 16.17 13.73 8.58
N PRO A 125 16.07 13.16 9.79
CA PRO A 125 16.97 13.53 10.88
C PRO A 125 18.41 13.15 10.50
N GLU A 126 19.29 14.15 10.37
CA GLU A 126 20.69 13.94 9.97
C GLU A 126 21.45 13.05 10.98
N ASP A 127 21.06 13.12 12.25
CA ASP A 127 21.63 12.30 13.33
C ASP A 127 21.43 10.79 13.10
N LEU A 128 20.26 10.42 12.54
CA LEU A 128 19.87 9.03 12.28
C LEU A 128 20.26 8.58 10.86
N PHE A 129 20.21 9.49 9.88
CA PHE A 129 20.42 9.18 8.46
C PHE A 129 21.39 10.17 7.81
N PRO A 130 22.69 10.14 8.15
CA PRO A 130 23.66 11.14 7.69
C PRO A 130 23.89 11.12 6.18
N ALA A 131 23.66 9.98 5.52
CA ALA A 131 23.81 9.84 4.07
C ALA A 131 22.49 10.09 3.28
N GLY A 132 21.37 10.30 3.98
CA GLY A 132 20.04 10.39 3.38
C GLY A 132 19.60 9.13 2.63
N LEU A 133 18.65 9.29 1.70
CA LEU A 133 18.13 8.20 0.87
C LEU A 133 18.97 8.00 -0.40
N ARG A 134 19.27 6.74 -0.71
CA ARG A 134 19.90 6.30 -1.96
C ARG A 134 18.94 5.41 -2.74
N LEU A 135 18.82 5.66 -4.04
CA LEU A 135 18.03 4.86 -4.97
C LEU A 135 18.98 4.07 -5.88
N THR A 136 19.43 2.91 -5.41
CA THR A 136 20.43 2.09 -6.11
C THR A 136 19.76 0.89 -6.75
N GLY A 137 19.94 0.72 -8.06
CA GLY A 137 19.34 -0.38 -8.82
C GLY A 137 17.83 -0.25 -9.05
N SER A 138 17.29 0.97 -8.95
CA SER A 138 15.91 1.25 -9.36
C SER A 138 15.79 1.17 -10.89
N GLU A 139 14.77 0.47 -11.36
CA GLU A 139 14.47 0.25 -12.77
C GLU A 139 13.15 0.95 -13.11
N PHE A 140 13.09 1.56 -14.29
CA PHE A 140 11.93 2.33 -14.74
C PHE A 140 11.44 1.77 -16.07
N LEU A 141 10.19 1.27 -16.09
CA LEU A 141 9.51 0.70 -17.27
C LEU A 141 10.13 -0.58 -17.84
N GLU A 142 10.98 -1.30 -17.09
CA GLU A 142 11.40 -2.64 -17.49
C GLU A 142 10.20 -3.59 -17.40
N ASN A 143 9.79 -4.19 -18.53
CA ASN A 143 8.58 -5.02 -18.63
C ASN A 143 7.28 -4.32 -18.18
N GLU A 144 7.13 -3.02 -18.47
CA GLU A 144 6.02 -2.18 -18.00
C GLU A 144 5.96 -2.02 -16.47
N MET A 145 7.04 -2.36 -15.76
CA MET A 145 7.13 -2.27 -14.29
C MET A 145 8.03 -1.12 -13.86
N ILE A 146 7.64 -0.49 -12.76
CA ILE A 146 8.45 0.51 -12.06
C ILE A 146 8.91 -0.12 -10.76
N ASP A 147 10.23 -0.26 -10.62
CA ASP A 147 10.87 -0.85 -9.45
C ASP A 147 11.77 0.19 -8.76
N LEU A 148 11.31 0.70 -7.62
CA LEU A 148 12.07 1.62 -6.78
C LEU A 148 12.72 0.86 -5.63
N LYS A 149 14.05 0.78 -5.64
CA LYS A 149 14.85 0.22 -4.54
C LYS A 149 15.47 1.36 -3.74
N VAL A 150 14.98 1.56 -2.52
CA VAL A 150 15.43 2.62 -1.62
C VAL A 150 16.24 2.03 -0.48
N SER A 151 17.44 2.56 -0.29
CA SER A 151 18.35 2.19 0.79
C SER A 151 18.81 3.44 1.54
N ALA A 152 18.87 3.37 2.88
CA ALA A 152 19.40 4.45 3.70
C ALA A 152 20.13 3.89 4.92
N ASP A 153 21.34 4.37 5.17
CA ASP A 153 22.16 3.89 6.28
C ASP A 153 21.68 4.51 7.60
N LEU A 154 21.36 3.65 8.59
CA LEU A 154 20.90 4.07 9.92
C LEU A 154 22.10 4.14 10.87
N ARG A 155 22.26 5.28 11.55
CA ARG A 155 23.26 5.48 12.59
C ARG A 155 22.57 5.87 13.89
N ILE A 156 22.79 5.12 14.97
CA ILE A 156 22.28 5.50 16.29
C ILE A 156 23.37 6.31 17.00
N PRO A 157 23.11 7.58 17.36
CA PRO A 157 24.11 8.44 17.99
C PRO A 157 24.24 8.12 19.49
N VAL A 158 24.75 6.94 19.86
CA VAL A 158 25.11 6.66 21.26
C VAL A 158 26.59 7.03 21.51
N PRO A 159 26.92 7.87 22.52
CA PRO A 159 28.25 8.47 22.67
C PRO A 159 29.43 7.50 22.80
N PHE A 160 29.17 6.24 23.18
CA PHE A 160 30.19 5.24 23.51
C PHE A 160 30.10 3.95 22.68
N LEU A 161 29.09 3.81 21.80
CA LEU A 161 28.93 2.64 20.93
C LEU A 161 28.55 3.09 19.50
N ASN A 162 29.54 3.24 18.62
CA ASN A 162 29.27 3.56 17.23
C ASN A 162 28.83 2.31 16.44
N ILE A 163 27.70 1.70 16.81
CA ILE A 163 27.16 0.52 16.11
C ILE A 163 26.54 1.00 14.79
N GLN A 164 27.07 0.49 13.69
CA GLN A 164 26.42 0.57 12.38
C GLN A 164 25.50 -0.63 12.23
N ILE A 165 24.20 -0.38 12.21
CA ILE A 165 23.17 -1.41 12.00
C ILE A 165 22.85 -1.41 10.50
N PRO A 166 22.52 -2.57 9.88
CA PRO A 166 21.98 -2.59 8.53
C PRO A 166 20.84 -1.57 8.41
N GLY A 167 20.99 -0.70 7.40
CA GLY A 167 20.12 0.43 7.18
C GLY A 167 18.70 0.06 6.78
N LEU A 168 17.89 1.09 6.56
CA LEU A 168 16.58 0.95 5.96
C LEU A 168 16.72 0.43 4.53
N TRP A 169 16.01 -0.66 4.22
CA TRP A 169 15.83 -1.17 2.87
C TRP A 169 14.35 -1.33 2.57
N GLN A 170 13.86 -0.65 1.53
CA GLN A 170 12.46 -0.70 1.10
C GLN A 170 12.39 -0.75 -0.43
N ARG A 171 11.44 -1.55 -0.94
CA ARG A 171 11.20 -1.70 -2.37
C ARG A 171 9.74 -1.35 -2.69
N GLY A 172 9.54 -0.48 -3.67
CA GLY A 172 8.23 -0.19 -4.25
C GLY A 172 8.17 -0.76 -5.65
N TYR A 173 7.21 -1.66 -5.91
CA TYR A 173 7.08 -2.34 -7.20
C TYR A 173 5.65 -2.24 -7.71
N VAL A 174 5.45 -1.59 -8.86
CA VAL A 174 4.11 -1.37 -9.44
C VAL A 174 4.19 -1.41 -10.96
N ARG A 175 3.13 -1.91 -11.59
CA ARG A 175 2.96 -1.84 -13.05
C ARG A 175 2.54 -0.44 -13.47
N ALA A 176 3.23 0.12 -14.46
CA ALA A 176 2.84 1.37 -15.09
C ALA A 176 1.45 1.25 -15.74
N TRP A 177 0.73 2.36 -15.86
CA TRP A 177 -0.60 2.37 -16.48
C TRP A 177 -0.50 2.55 -18.01
N THR A 178 0.34 1.74 -18.63
CA THR A 178 0.66 1.80 -20.08
C THR A 178 -0.30 0.96 -20.94
N GLY A 179 -1.48 0.64 -20.41
CA GLY A 179 -2.38 -0.34 -21.01
C GLY A 179 -1.79 -1.76 -21.02
N ARG A 180 -2.44 -2.67 -21.73
CA ARG A 180 -1.80 -3.93 -22.12
C ARG A 180 -1.43 -3.80 -23.58
N SER A 181 -0.15 -3.85 -23.89
CA SER A 181 0.29 -4.17 -25.24
C SER A 181 -0.44 -5.44 -25.67
N ALA A 182 -0.99 -5.49 -26.89
CA ALA A 182 -1.77 -6.65 -27.37
C ALA A 182 -1.00 -7.98 -27.34
N GLY A 183 0.31 -7.96 -27.06
CA GLY A 183 1.18 -9.12 -26.84
C GLY A 183 1.60 -9.42 -25.38
N ASP A 184 1.45 -8.51 -24.40
CA ASP A 184 1.92 -8.75 -23.00
C ASP A 184 0.84 -9.36 -22.11
N GLY A 185 0.23 -10.42 -22.62
CA GLY A 185 -0.69 -11.25 -21.87
C GLY A 185 -0.23 -12.69 -21.88
N SER A 186 0.99 -12.99 -21.43
CA SER A 186 1.50 -14.38 -21.36
C SER A 186 1.12 -15.22 -22.60
N ALA A 187 1.17 -14.59 -23.76
CA ALA A 187 1.09 -15.25 -25.04
C ALA A 187 2.54 -15.21 -25.53
N SER A 188 3.33 -16.13 -24.98
CA SER A 188 4.41 -16.69 -25.76
C SER A 188 3.85 -16.90 -27.16
N GLU A 189 4.46 -16.22 -28.12
CA GLU A 189 4.46 -16.64 -29.52
C GLU A 189 5.06 -18.04 -29.56
N ASP A 190 4.26 -19.03 -29.16
CA ASP A 190 4.51 -20.42 -29.43
C ASP A 190 3.38 -20.88 -30.34
N ASN A 191 3.80 -21.43 -31.47
CA ASN A 191 2.95 -21.92 -32.53
C ASN A 191 2.26 -23.20 -32.06
N GLY A 192 1.24 -23.06 -31.20
CA GLY A 192 0.45 -24.15 -30.67
C GLY A 192 -0.65 -23.64 -29.76
N ASP A 193 -1.86 -23.48 -30.31
CA ASP A 193 -3.14 -23.42 -29.59
C ASP A 193 -3.12 -22.70 -28.22
N GLY A 194 -2.68 -21.44 -28.21
CA GLY A 194 -2.72 -20.59 -27.01
C GLY A 194 -4.14 -20.48 -26.44
N ILE A 195 -4.24 -20.66 -25.12
CA ILE A 195 -5.43 -20.70 -24.27
C ILE A 195 -6.52 -19.75 -24.80
N GLY A 196 -7.38 -20.27 -25.69
CA GLY A 196 -8.24 -19.44 -26.53
C GLY A 196 -9.40 -18.90 -25.72
N LEU A 197 -9.25 -17.73 -25.10
CA LEU A 197 -10.37 -17.07 -24.45
C LEU A 197 -11.36 -16.63 -25.53
N VAL A 198 -12.61 -17.08 -25.39
CA VAL A 198 -13.69 -16.79 -26.32
C VAL A 198 -14.88 -16.22 -25.57
N TYR A 199 -15.66 -15.39 -26.25
CA TYR A 199 -16.85 -14.75 -25.72
C TYR A 199 -18.08 -15.55 -26.09
N VAL A 200 -18.87 -15.91 -25.09
CA VAL A 200 -20.10 -16.69 -25.26
C VAL A 200 -21.27 -15.91 -24.66
N THR A 201 -22.37 -15.82 -25.40
CA THR A 201 -23.61 -15.25 -24.87
C THR A 201 -24.36 -16.32 -24.07
N ALA A 202 -25.03 -15.95 -22.97
CA ALA A 202 -25.63 -16.93 -22.05
C ALA A 202 -26.60 -17.93 -22.71
N ASN A 203 -27.30 -17.50 -23.77
CA ASN A 203 -28.22 -18.35 -24.55
C ASN A 203 -27.72 -18.61 -25.98
N GLY A 204 -26.44 -18.32 -26.27
CA GLY A 204 -25.87 -18.47 -27.61
C GLY A 204 -25.32 -19.87 -27.86
N THR A 205 -25.43 -20.33 -29.10
CA THR A 205 -24.86 -21.61 -29.56
C THR A 205 -23.53 -21.44 -30.30
N VAL A 206 -23.02 -20.20 -30.34
CA VAL A 206 -21.78 -19.82 -31.04
C VAL A 206 -20.85 -19.09 -30.11
N TYR A 207 -19.55 -19.28 -30.31
CA TYR A 207 -18.52 -18.51 -29.63
C TYR A 207 -17.98 -17.41 -30.56
N HIS A 208 -17.47 -16.34 -29.96
CA HIS A 208 -16.91 -15.18 -30.65
C HIS A 208 -15.47 -14.96 -30.18
N LYS A 209 -14.56 -14.59 -31.09
CA LYS A 209 -13.20 -14.17 -30.70
C LYS A 209 -13.13 -12.67 -30.41
N ASP A 210 -13.98 -11.88 -31.07
CA ASP A 210 -14.03 -10.42 -30.91
C ASP A 210 -15.22 -9.99 -30.00
N PRO A 211 -14.97 -9.30 -28.87
CA PRO A 211 -16.03 -8.75 -28.02
C PRO A 211 -16.83 -7.61 -28.66
N ALA A 212 -16.29 -6.96 -29.69
CA ALA A 212 -16.95 -5.88 -30.42
C ALA A 212 -17.85 -6.39 -31.57
N CYS A 213 -17.95 -7.71 -31.76
CA CYS A 213 -18.81 -8.30 -32.78
C CYS A 213 -20.26 -7.78 -32.68
N THR A 214 -20.90 -7.46 -33.81
CA THR A 214 -22.26 -6.89 -33.82
C THR A 214 -23.31 -7.83 -33.23
N HIS A 215 -23.05 -9.13 -33.22
CA HIS A 215 -23.91 -10.14 -32.59
C HIS A 215 -23.83 -10.15 -31.05
N ILE A 216 -22.73 -9.64 -30.49
CA ILE A 216 -22.54 -9.43 -29.05
C ILE A 216 -22.96 -8.00 -28.68
N ARG A 217 -22.34 -7.01 -29.33
CA ARG A 217 -22.53 -5.59 -29.04
C ARG A 217 -23.47 -4.95 -30.06
N LEU A 218 -24.76 -5.01 -29.77
CA LEU A 218 -25.79 -4.40 -30.59
C LEU A 218 -25.66 -2.87 -30.58
N SER A 219 -25.73 -2.25 -31.77
CA SER A 219 -25.82 -0.80 -31.91
C SER A 219 -27.26 -0.35 -31.70
N ILE A 220 -27.61 -0.03 -30.45
CA ILE A 220 -28.96 0.41 -30.04
C ILE A 220 -29.06 1.93 -30.15
N ARG A 221 -30.14 2.43 -30.75
CA ARG A 221 -30.48 3.86 -30.84
C ARG A 221 -31.90 4.10 -30.36
N GLN A 222 -32.12 5.20 -29.64
CA GLN A 222 -33.44 5.64 -29.21
C GLN A 222 -34.03 6.56 -30.27
N VAL A 223 -35.31 6.35 -30.61
CA VAL A 223 -36.02 7.12 -31.62
C VAL A 223 -37.44 7.39 -31.13
N LEU A 224 -38.00 8.54 -31.50
CA LEU A 224 -39.41 8.84 -31.26
C LEU A 224 -40.33 7.89 -32.04
N THR A 225 -41.41 7.44 -31.40
CA THR A 225 -42.32 6.42 -31.94
C THR A 225 -42.90 6.80 -33.31
N ASN A 226 -43.22 8.09 -33.51
CA ASN A 226 -43.71 8.63 -34.79
C ASN A 226 -42.70 8.56 -35.96
N ARG A 227 -41.40 8.46 -35.68
CA ARG A 227 -40.35 8.41 -36.72
C ARG A 227 -40.01 6.99 -37.14
N VAL A 228 -40.44 5.98 -36.39
CA VAL A 228 -40.08 4.58 -36.66
C VAL A 228 -40.58 4.11 -38.02
N GLU A 229 -41.76 4.58 -38.45
CA GLU A 229 -42.36 4.21 -39.74
C GLU A 229 -41.57 4.70 -40.96
N THR A 230 -40.78 5.78 -40.81
CA THR A 230 -39.94 6.32 -41.89
C THR A 230 -38.55 5.71 -41.91
N LEU A 231 -38.10 5.12 -40.79
CA LEU A 231 -36.78 4.49 -40.70
C LEU A 231 -36.76 3.08 -41.26
N ARG A 232 -35.61 2.68 -41.79
CA ARG A 232 -35.35 1.34 -42.31
C ARG A 232 -34.14 0.73 -41.59
N SER A 233 -34.11 -0.60 -41.54
CA SER A 233 -32.95 -1.38 -41.09
C SER A 233 -31.82 -1.29 -42.11
N ALA A 234 -30.61 -1.75 -41.76
CA ALA A 234 -29.48 -1.81 -42.69
C ALA A 234 -29.83 -2.58 -43.98
N ASP A 235 -30.69 -3.59 -43.90
CA ASP A 235 -31.17 -4.39 -45.03
C ASP A 235 -32.38 -3.77 -45.76
N GLY A 236 -32.77 -2.53 -45.41
CA GLY A 236 -33.92 -1.83 -46.01
C GLY A 236 -35.29 -2.26 -45.49
N SER A 237 -35.38 -3.21 -44.55
CA SER A 237 -36.66 -3.67 -43.99
C SER A 237 -37.30 -2.66 -43.02
N LYS A 238 -38.63 -2.69 -42.91
CA LYS A 238 -39.39 -1.93 -41.90
C LYS A 238 -39.19 -2.51 -40.50
N TYR A 239 -39.36 -1.66 -39.48
CA TYR A 239 -39.36 -2.07 -38.07
C TYR A 239 -40.77 -2.42 -37.60
N TYR A 240 -40.91 -3.55 -36.91
CA TYR A 240 -42.17 -4.04 -36.34
C TYR A 240 -42.14 -4.04 -34.80
N PRO A 241 -43.28 -4.02 -34.11
CA PRO A 241 -43.30 -4.12 -32.65
C PRO A 241 -42.64 -5.41 -32.16
N CYS A 242 -41.94 -5.32 -31.03
CA CYS A 242 -41.43 -6.49 -30.35
C CYS A 242 -42.57 -7.29 -29.71
N SER A 243 -42.50 -8.62 -29.78
CA SER A 243 -43.46 -9.50 -29.09
C SER A 243 -43.17 -9.68 -27.60
N CYS A 244 -42.03 -9.19 -27.11
CA CYS A 244 -41.57 -9.38 -25.72
C CYS A 244 -41.69 -8.11 -24.87
N CYS A 245 -42.04 -6.97 -25.47
CA CYS A 245 -42.26 -5.72 -24.76
C CYS A 245 -43.22 -4.84 -25.53
N ASP A 246 -44.06 -4.13 -24.79
CA ASP A 246 -44.95 -3.14 -25.38
C ASP A 246 -44.17 -1.89 -25.79
N GLY A 247 -44.60 -1.25 -26.86
CA GLY A 247 -44.03 0.03 -27.30
C GLY A 247 -44.34 1.12 -26.30
N SER A 248 -43.38 2.01 -26.05
CA SER A 248 -43.65 3.25 -25.29
C SER A 248 -44.23 4.31 -26.22
N GLU A 249 -45.15 5.13 -25.71
CA GLU A 249 -45.80 6.20 -26.47
C GLU A 249 -44.83 7.30 -26.90
N ALA A 250 -43.78 7.57 -26.11
CA ALA A 250 -42.84 8.67 -26.37
C ALA A 250 -41.64 8.26 -27.23
N SER A 251 -40.98 7.13 -26.90
CA SER A 251 -39.77 6.70 -27.61
C SER A 251 -39.54 5.21 -27.54
N VAL A 252 -38.99 4.65 -28.61
CA VAL A 252 -38.63 3.25 -28.72
C VAL A 252 -37.17 3.07 -29.11
N TYR A 253 -36.64 1.89 -28.84
CA TYR A 253 -35.28 1.49 -29.15
C TYR A 253 -35.25 0.61 -30.37
N ILE A 254 -34.40 0.96 -31.33
CA ILE A 254 -34.14 0.17 -32.55
C ILE A 254 -32.66 -0.21 -32.62
N THR A 255 -32.35 -1.24 -33.40
CA THR A 255 -30.98 -1.69 -33.67
C THR A 255 -30.67 -1.59 -35.16
N LYS A 256 -29.40 -1.32 -35.51
CA LYS A 256 -28.97 -1.13 -36.92
C LYS A 256 -29.32 -2.31 -37.84
N GLU A 257 -29.12 -3.54 -37.37
CA GLU A 257 -29.36 -4.77 -38.14
C GLU A 257 -30.70 -5.45 -37.76
N GLY A 258 -31.42 -4.94 -36.77
CA GLY A 258 -32.67 -5.55 -36.31
C GLY A 258 -33.88 -5.13 -37.14
N LYS A 259 -34.98 -5.88 -37.00
CA LYS A 259 -36.28 -5.61 -37.67
C LYS A 259 -37.40 -5.29 -36.69
N ARG A 260 -37.07 -5.14 -35.40
CA ARG A 260 -38.04 -4.87 -34.35
C ARG A 260 -37.66 -3.63 -33.54
N TYR A 261 -38.65 -2.92 -33.06
CA TYR A 261 -38.50 -1.83 -32.10
C TYR A 261 -38.97 -2.28 -30.71
N HIS A 262 -38.38 -1.71 -29.66
CA HIS A 262 -38.55 -2.14 -28.28
C HIS A 262 -38.89 -0.96 -27.37
N GLY A 263 -39.78 -1.13 -26.39
CA GLY A 263 -40.09 -0.05 -25.43
C GLY A 263 -39.01 0.20 -24.36
N SER A 264 -38.10 -0.76 -24.14
CA SER A 264 -37.05 -0.65 -23.11
C SER A 264 -35.73 -1.27 -23.57
N ARG A 265 -34.59 -0.70 -23.12
CA ARG A 265 -33.24 -1.26 -23.30
C ARG A 265 -33.06 -2.60 -22.61
N GLU A 266 -33.84 -2.85 -21.56
CA GLU A 266 -33.81 -4.11 -20.80
C GLU A 266 -34.68 -5.21 -21.41
N CYS A 267 -35.25 -4.99 -22.60
CA CYS A 267 -35.99 -6.04 -23.30
C CYS A 267 -35.10 -7.29 -23.48
N ARG A 268 -35.62 -8.47 -23.14
CA ARG A 268 -34.91 -9.75 -23.28
C ARG A 268 -34.36 -9.99 -24.69
N ALA A 269 -35.00 -9.45 -25.72
CA ALA A 269 -34.55 -9.57 -27.10
C ALA A 269 -33.30 -8.69 -27.42
N LEU A 270 -33.12 -7.59 -26.68
CA LEU A 270 -31.96 -6.69 -26.80
C LEU A 270 -30.83 -7.07 -25.83
N LYS A 271 -31.17 -7.54 -24.63
CA LYS A 271 -30.21 -7.87 -23.59
C LYS A 271 -29.38 -9.10 -24.00
N ARG A 272 -28.05 -8.92 -24.05
CA ARG A 272 -27.08 -10.00 -24.24
C ARG A 272 -26.17 -10.05 -23.01
N SER A 273 -26.32 -11.09 -22.18
CA SER A 273 -25.36 -11.41 -21.13
C SER A 273 -24.20 -12.19 -21.76
N VAL A 274 -22.99 -11.65 -21.66
CA VAL A 274 -21.78 -12.24 -22.21
C VAL A 274 -20.91 -12.74 -21.07
N ARG A 275 -20.38 -13.95 -21.21
CA ARG A 275 -19.35 -14.51 -20.34
C ARG A 275 -18.10 -14.83 -21.16
N ILE A 276 -16.96 -14.77 -20.51
CA ILE A 276 -15.68 -15.20 -21.07
C ILE A 276 -15.49 -16.68 -20.69
N ALA A 277 -15.10 -17.51 -21.65
CA ALA A 277 -14.88 -18.93 -21.49
C ALA A 277 -13.58 -19.34 -22.15
N ARG A 278 -12.95 -20.43 -21.70
CA ARG A 278 -11.85 -21.05 -22.45
C ARG A 278 -12.40 -21.80 -23.66
N LYS A 279 -11.64 -21.87 -24.76
CA LYS A 279 -12.02 -22.61 -25.98
C LYS A 279 -12.29 -24.09 -25.68
N GLU A 280 -11.56 -24.66 -24.73
CA GLU A 280 -11.74 -26.03 -24.22
C GLU A 280 -13.09 -26.24 -23.50
N GLU A 281 -13.67 -25.19 -22.90
CA GLU A 281 -14.95 -25.29 -22.19
C GLU A 281 -16.15 -25.23 -23.14
N VAL A 282 -15.94 -24.80 -24.39
CA VAL A 282 -16.98 -24.60 -25.39
C VAL A 282 -16.89 -25.60 -26.53
N LEU A 283 -16.28 -26.76 -26.27
CA LEU A 283 -16.20 -27.89 -27.20
C LEU A 283 -17.62 -28.28 -27.65
N GLY A 284 -17.95 -27.98 -28.91
CA GLY A 284 -19.28 -28.21 -29.50
C GLY A 284 -20.02 -26.95 -29.94
N MET A 285 -19.57 -25.75 -29.54
CA MET A 285 -20.07 -24.50 -30.11
C MET A 285 -19.38 -24.18 -31.43
N ARG A 286 -20.14 -23.66 -32.40
CA ARG A 286 -19.55 -23.21 -33.67
C ARG A 286 -18.95 -21.82 -33.54
N ALA A 287 -17.91 -21.57 -34.32
CA ALA A 287 -17.37 -20.24 -34.58
C ALA A 287 -18.47 -19.29 -35.11
N CYS A 288 -18.52 -18.06 -34.61
CA CYS A 288 -19.35 -17.02 -35.22
C CYS A 288 -18.94 -16.77 -36.68
N SER A 289 -19.90 -16.65 -37.59
CA SER A 289 -19.62 -16.39 -39.01
C SER A 289 -18.92 -15.06 -39.29
N LYS A 290 -19.03 -14.06 -38.38
CA LYS A 290 -18.38 -12.75 -38.53
C LYS A 290 -17.02 -12.64 -37.83
N CYS A 291 -16.79 -13.35 -36.73
CA CYS A 291 -15.59 -13.15 -35.88
C CYS A 291 -15.04 -14.44 -35.23
N GLY A 292 -15.43 -15.61 -35.74
CA GLY A 292 -15.16 -16.91 -35.13
C GLY A 292 -13.89 -17.60 -35.59
#